data_AF-A0A6G8Q4K1-F1
#
_entry.id   AF-A0A6G8Q4K1-F1
#
_cell.length_a   1.000
_cell.length_b   1.000
_cell.length_c   1.000
_cell.angle_alpha   90.00
_cell.angle_beta   90.00
_cell.angle_gamma   90.00
#
_symmetry.space_group_name_H-M   'P 1'
#
loop_
_entity.id
_entity.type
_entity.pdbx_description
1 polymer ?
#
loop_
_entity_poly.entity_id
_entity_poly.type
_entity_poly.pdbx_seq_one_letter_code
_entity_poly.pdbx_strand_id
1 'polypeptide(L)'
;MRRGLRGGVSALEVGRSVTAGAVGRRLGVLLGLATLLVVLCGSPVLAHAELLRATPANGKALSKQPGEVRLVFDEPVRAEFDPVKVTHENGDRVDDGEADTLTEDPDVLVAELGDLPAGDYTVEWRVTSADGDPISGEYGFSVSESAVETPEDGGGAAAPEEQDAVGGGTLGVVLGVLVIGGVAVAGFVMLRRG
;
A
#
# COMPACT_ATOMS: atom_id res chain seq x y z
N MET A 1 26.73 26.54 -93.23
CA MET A 1 27.98 26.29 -92.47
C MET A 1 28.27 27.48 -91.57
N ARG A 2 27.98 27.41 -90.25
CA ARG A 2 28.78 28.01 -89.18
C ARG A 2 28.55 27.19 -87.90
N ARG A 3 29.64 26.64 -87.38
CA ARG A 3 29.76 25.78 -86.19
C ARG A 3 30.56 26.56 -85.15
N GLY A 4 30.27 26.39 -83.86
CA GLY A 4 31.12 26.83 -82.73
C GLY A 4 30.27 27.39 -81.58
N LEU A 5 29.93 26.61 -80.55
CA LEU A 5 30.72 26.16 -79.39
C LEU A 5 30.65 27.13 -78.19
N ARG A 6 30.55 26.54 -76.99
CA ARG A 6 30.59 27.06 -75.59
C ARG A 6 29.22 26.89 -74.91
N GLY A 7 29.05 26.23 -73.77
CA GLY A 7 29.98 25.75 -72.74
C GLY A 7 29.46 26.21 -71.37
N GLY A 8 29.31 25.28 -70.42
CA GLY A 8 29.01 25.55 -69.01
C GLY A 8 27.53 25.84 -68.72
N VAL A 9 26.94 25.50 -67.59
CA VAL A 9 27.45 25.05 -66.29
C VAL A 9 26.30 24.37 -65.53
N SER A 10 26.70 23.51 -64.61
CA SER A 10 25.91 22.76 -63.62
C SER A 10 24.89 23.57 -62.80
N ALA A 11 23.99 22.78 -62.22
CA ALA A 11 23.34 22.97 -60.92
C ALA A 11 22.27 24.07 -60.80
N LEU A 12 21.07 23.64 -60.40
CA LEU A 12 20.39 24.20 -59.23
C LEU A 12 19.49 23.10 -58.65
N GLU A 13 20.14 22.33 -57.78
CA GLU A 13 19.53 21.48 -56.77
C GLU A 13 19.07 22.43 -55.64
N VAL A 14 17.81 22.88 -55.64
CA VAL A 14 17.22 23.71 -54.55
C VAL A 14 15.71 23.47 -54.55
N GLY A 15 15.04 23.02 -53.49
CA GLY A 15 15.46 22.56 -52.19
C GLY A 15 14.24 21.87 -51.56
N ARG A 16 14.39 20.62 -51.13
CA ARG A 16 13.40 19.92 -50.31
C ARG A 16 14.01 19.69 -48.94
N SER A 17 14.03 20.74 -48.13
CA SER A 17 14.48 20.65 -46.75
C SER A 17 13.55 21.43 -45.82
N VAL A 18 12.25 21.15 -45.88
CA VAL A 18 11.32 21.60 -44.83
C VAL A 18 10.31 20.50 -44.59
N THR A 19 10.62 19.56 -43.70
CA THR A 19 9.59 18.74 -43.00
C THR A 19 10.19 17.92 -41.85
N ALA A 20 11.46 17.50 -41.95
CA ALA A 20 12.07 16.63 -40.94
C ALA A 20 12.08 17.23 -39.51
N GLY A 21 12.37 18.52 -39.37
CA GLY A 21 12.42 19.18 -38.05
C GLY A 21 11.05 19.37 -37.40
N ALA A 22 9.99 19.55 -38.19
CA ALA A 22 8.64 19.75 -37.66
C ALA A 22 8.03 18.44 -37.13
N VAL A 23 8.31 17.32 -37.79
CA VAL A 23 7.86 15.98 -37.36
C VAL A 23 8.60 15.54 -36.10
N GLY A 24 9.92 15.74 -36.03
CA GLY A 24 10.71 15.45 -34.83
C GLY A 24 10.29 16.26 -33.61
N ARG A 25 9.98 17.56 -33.80
CA ARG A 25 9.49 18.43 -32.72
C ARG A 25 8.10 18.02 -32.22
N ARG A 26 7.20 17.61 -33.12
CA ARG A 26 5.86 17.12 -32.76
C ARG A 26 5.94 15.80 -32.00
N LEU A 27 6.82 14.89 -32.43
CA LEU A 27 7.04 13.62 -31.74
C LEU A 27 7.61 13.84 -30.34
N GLY A 28 8.59 14.75 -30.20
CA GLY A 28 9.15 15.10 -28.89
C GLY A 28 8.11 15.72 -27.93
N VAL A 29 7.22 16.57 -28.43
CA VAL A 29 6.12 17.15 -27.62
C VAL A 29 5.11 16.08 -27.21
N LEU A 30 4.72 15.19 -28.12
CA LEU A 30 3.79 14.10 -27.80
C LEU A 30 4.39 13.10 -26.80
N LEU A 31 5.67 12.78 -26.95
CA LEU A 31 6.38 11.91 -26.00
C LEU A 31 6.49 12.57 -24.63
N GLY A 32 6.84 13.87 -24.59
CA GLY A 32 6.88 14.65 -23.36
C GLY A 32 5.52 14.74 -22.67
N LEU A 33 4.45 14.94 -23.44
CA LEU A 33 3.08 14.97 -22.92
C LEU A 33 2.62 13.59 -22.42
N ALA A 34 2.98 12.51 -23.12
CA ALA A 34 2.68 11.15 -22.67
C ALA A 34 3.41 10.82 -21.36
N THR A 35 4.69 11.14 -21.25
CA THR A 35 5.45 10.97 -19.99
C THR A 35 4.86 11.81 -18.86
N LEU A 36 4.47 13.06 -19.14
CA LEU A 36 3.80 13.93 -18.15
C LEU A 36 2.47 13.32 -17.68
N LEU A 37 1.63 12.83 -18.60
CA LEU A 37 0.37 12.18 -18.27
C LEU A 37 0.57 10.92 -17.41
N VAL A 38 1.61 10.13 -17.67
CA VAL A 38 1.95 8.96 -16.85
C VAL A 38 2.39 9.38 -15.44
N VAL A 39 3.16 10.46 -15.28
CA VAL A 39 3.57 10.98 -13.96
C VAL A 39 2.38 11.56 -13.19
N LEU A 40 1.44 12.22 -13.87
CA LEU A 40 0.24 12.77 -13.23
C LEU A 40 -0.77 11.68 -12.82
N CYS A 41 -0.72 10.52 -13.45
CA CYS A 41 -1.55 9.37 -13.11
C CYS A 41 -0.90 8.49 -12.03
N GLY A 42 -0.11 9.10 -11.13
CA GLY A 42 0.51 8.40 -10.01
C GLY A 42 -0.52 7.63 -9.18
N SER A 43 -0.17 6.41 -8.79
CA SER A 43 -0.98 5.56 -7.92
C SER A 43 -1.37 6.32 -6.64
N PRO A 44 -2.55 6.07 -6.06
CA PRO A 44 -2.86 6.60 -4.74
C PRO A 44 -1.78 6.10 -3.77
N VAL A 45 -1.05 7.03 -3.15
CA VAL A 45 -0.31 6.73 -1.94
C VAL A 45 -1.38 6.60 -0.85
N LEU A 46 -1.74 5.36 -0.54
CA LEU A 46 -2.40 5.02 0.72
C LEU A 46 -1.37 5.38 1.80
N ALA A 47 -1.56 6.52 2.44
CA ALA A 47 -0.63 7.05 3.43
C ALA A 47 -1.01 6.60 4.85
N HIS A 48 -2.30 6.34 5.11
CA HIS A 48 -2.80 6.12 6.46
C HIS A 48 -3.01 4.63 6.70
N ALA A 49 -2.61 4.16 7.88
CA ALA A 49 -2.88 2.80 8.31
C ALA A 49 -4.39 2.53 8.39
N GLU A 50 -4.79 1.35 7.91
CA GLU A 50 -6.15 0.83 8.00
C GLU A 50 -6.21 -0.37 8.95
N LEU A 51 -7.26 -0.44 9.77
CA LEU A 51 -7.51 -1.61 10.61
C LEU A 51 -7.96 -2.78 9.73
N LEU A 52 -7.11 -3.78 9.56
CA LEU A 52 -7.39 -4.99 8.79
C LEU A 52 -8.18 -6.03 9.58
N ARG A 53 -7.85 -6.20 10.87
CA ARG A 53 -8.46 -7.23 11.71
C ARG A 53 -8.52 -6.80 13.17
N ALA A 54 -9.60 -7.19 13.82
CA ALA A 54 -9.77 -7.08 15.27
C ALA A 54 -10.07 -8.45 15.88
N THR A 55 -9.50 -8.71 17.05
CA THR A 55 -9.83 -9.86 17.90
C THR A 55 -10.08 -9.34 19.31
N PRO A 56 -11.31 -9.41 19.85
CA PRO A 56 -12.55 -9.90 19.23
C PRO A 56 -12.95 -9.14 17.97
N ALA A 57 -13.61 -9.82 17.03
CA ALA A 57 -14.09 -9.20 15.80
C ALA A 57 -15.29 -8.28 16.07
N ASN A 58 -15.46 -7.25 15.24
CA ASN A 58 -16.60 -6.33 15.33
C ASN A 58 -17.94 -7.08 15.22
N GLY A 59 -18.85 -6.80 16.17
CA GLY A 59 -20.16 -7.41 16.31
C GLY A 59 -20.14 -8.86 16.80
N LYS A 60 -18.98 -9.38 17.23
CA LYS A 60 -18.88 -10.77 17.68
C LYS A 60 -19.50 -10.94 19.07
N ALA A 61 -20.42 -11.91 19.18
CA ALA A 61 -20.85 -12.45 20.46
C ALA A 61 -19.90 -13.60 20.88
N LEU A 62 -19.36 -13.50 22.10
CA LEU A 62 -18.39 -14.43 22.67
C LEU A 62 -19.05 -15.33 23.71
N SER A 63 -18.76 -16.62 23.59
CA SER A 63 -19.14 -17.65 24.58
C SER A 63 -18.01 -17.95 25.58
N LYS A 64 -16.87 -17.27 25.46
CA LYS A 64 -15.75 -17.30 26.39
C LYS A 64 -15.16 -15.90 26.49
N GLN A 65 -14.75 -15.51 27.69
CA GLN A 65 -14.08 -14.25 27.93
C GLN A 65 -12.73 -14.15 27.17
N PRO A 66 -12.48 -13.06 26.42
CA PRO A 66 -11.17 -12.76 25.86
C PRO A 66 -10.23 -12.23 26.94
N GLY A 67 -8.95 -12.59 26.88
CA GLY A 67 -7.91 -12.03 27.76
C GLY A 67 -7.22 -10.78 27.20
N GLU A 68 -7.43 -10.47 25.92
CA GLU A 68 -6.85 -9.30 25.25
C GLU A 68 -7.74 -8.82 24.11
N VAL A 69 -7.58 -7.54 23.75
CA VAL A 69 -7.95 -7.02 22.44
C VAL A 69 -6.68 -6.93 21.59
N ARG A 70 -6.77 -7.43 20.36
CA ARG A 70 -5.70 -7.37 19.36
C ARG A 70 -6.20 -6.71 18.08
N LEU A 71 -5.54 -5.64 17.68
CA LEU A 71 -5.83 -4.85 16.48
C LEU A 71 -4.66 -5.00 15.51
N VAL A 72 -4.95 -5.39 14.27
CA VAL A 72 -3.95 -5.59 13.21
C VAL A 72 -4.19 -4.57 12.12
N PHE A 73 -3.16 -3.79 11.82
CA PHE A 73 -3.14 -2.77 10.80
C PHE A 73 -2.40 -3.28 9.54
N ASP A 74 -2.52 -2.57 8.43
CA ASP A 74 -1.79 -2.88 7.18
C ASP A 74 -0.38 -2.29 7.11
N GLU A 75 -0.03 -1.44 8.07
CA GLU A 75 1.30 -0.86 8.25
C GLU A 75 1.62 -0.62 9.73
N PRO A 76 2.89 -0.33 10.07
CA PRO A 76 3.30 -0.10 11.45
C PRO A 76 2.58 1.10 12.08
N VAL A 77 2.13 0.94 13.32
CA VAL A 77 1.53 2.02 14.09
C VAL A 77 2.29 2.28 15.38
N ARG A 78 2.06 3.44 15.99
CA ARG A 78 2.57 3.79 17.32
C ARG A 78 1.41 4.03 18.26
N ALA A 79 1.45 3.36 19.41
CA ALA A 79 0.58 3.62 20.54
C ALA A 79 0.73 5.09 21.00
N GLU A 80 -0.40 5.78 21.14
CA GLU A 80 -0.50 7.09 21.80
C GLU A 80 -0.75 6.94 23.31
N PHE A 81 -0.97 8.05 24.01
CA PHE A 81 -1.50 7.99 25.38
C PHE A 81 -2.93 7.43 25.35
N ASP A 82 -3.20 6.42 26.18
CA ASP A 82 -4.49 5.73 26.25
C ASP A 82 -4.94 5.17 24.89
N PRO A 83 -4.12 4.32 24.23
CA PRO A 83 -4.28 4.02 22.81
C PRO A 83 -5.39 3.01 22.53
N VAL A 84 -5.79 2.24 23.54
CA VAL A 84 -6.98 1.38 23.51
C VAL A 84 -7.74 1.61 24.81
N LYS A 85 -9.06 1.70 24.68
CA LYS A 85 -9.97 1.79 25.81
C LYS A 85 -11.15 0.86 25.55
N VAL A 86 -11.40 -0.04 26.49
CA VAL A 86 -12.48 -1.02 26.42
C VAL A 86 -13.46 -0.73 27.54
N THR A 87 -14.69 -0.37 27.15
CA THR A 87 -15.73 0.08 28.08
C THR A 87 -16.91 -0.87 28.01
N HIS A 88 -17.37 -1.35 29.17
CA HIS A 88 -18.60 -2.13 29.31
C HIS A 88 -19.83 -1.23 29.18
N GLU A 89 -21.00 -1.79 28.84
CA GLU A 89 -22.27 -1.04 28.71
C GLU A 89 -22.66 -0.26 29.99
N ASN A 90 -22.14 -0.68 31.15
CA ASN A 90 -22.33 0.01 32.43
C ASN A 90 -21.51 1.31 32.56
N GLY A 91 -20.58 1.56 31.64
CA GLY A 91 -19.61 2.67 31.66
C GLY A 91 -18.28 2.34 32.33
N ASP A 92 -18.11 1.12 32.85
CA ASP A 92 -16.87 0.68 33.48
C ASP A 92 -15.80 0.36 32.43
N ARG A 93 -14.57 0.83 32.67
CA ARG A 93 -13.40 0.44 31.88
C ARG A 93 -12.91 -0.94 32.33
N VAL A 94 -12.60 -1.82 31.38
CA VAL A 94 -12.21 -3.23 31.64
C VAL A 94 -10.82 -3.61 31.11
N ASP A 95 -10.12 -2.68 30.46
CA ASP A 95 -8.70 -2.79 30.16
C ASP A 95 -7.85 -2.08 31.24
N ASP A 96 -6.56 -2.41 31.28
CA ASP A 96 -5.65 -1.91 32.32
C ASP A 96 -5.13 -0.48 32.08
N GLY A 97 -5.55 0.19 30.99
CA GLY A 97 -5.03 1.52 30.63
C GLY A 97 -3.73 1.47 29.82
N GLU A 98 -3.22 0.27 29.58
CA GLU A 98 -1.95 -0.01 28.92
C GLU A 98 -2.24 -0.78 27.64
N ALA A 99 -1.68 -0.30 26.53
CA ALA A 99 -1.71 -0.99 25.27
C ALA A 99 -0.52 -0.56 24.42
N ASP A 100 0.16 -1.55 23.85
CA ASP A 100 1.42 -1.37 23.16
C ASP A 100 1.45 -2.18 21.88
N THR A 101 2.28 -1.75 20.93
CA THR A 101 2.56 -2.55 19.76
C THR A 101 3.55 -3.66 20.08
N LEU A 102 3.39 -4.82 19.44
CA LEU A 102 4.34 -5.91 19.63
C LEU A 102 5.70 -5.52 19.05
N THR A 103 6.78 -5.83 19.79
CA THR A 103 8.15 -5.53 19.33
C THR A 103 8.50 -6.29 18.05
N GLU A 104 7.99 -7.51 17.90
CA GLU A 104 8.20 -8.36 16.72
C GLU A 104 7.25 -8.07 15.55
N ASP A 105 6.09 -7.44 15.84
CA ASP A 105 5.05 -7.11 14.86
C ASP A 105 4.48 -5.71 15.16
N PRO A 106 5.11 -4.63 14.64
CA PRO A 106 4.72 -3.25 14.95
C PRO A 106 3.37 -2.83 14.33
N ASP A 107 2.80 -3.68 13.49
CA ASP A 107 1.48 -3.52 12.86
C ASP A 107 0.36 -4.02 13.80
N VAL A 108 0.73 -4.58 14.96
CA VAL A 108 -0.21 -5.21 15.90
C VAL A 108 -0.21 -4.49 17.23
N LEU A 109 -1.35 -3.90 17.58
CA LEU A 109 -1.61 -3.27 18.88
C LEU A 109 -2.37 -4.24 19.79
N VAL A 110 -1.90 -4.39 21.03
CA VAL A 110 -2.49 -5.30 22.02
C VAL A 110 -2.85 -4.54 23.29
N ALA A 111 -4.04 -4.79 23.81
CA ALA A 111 -4.50 -4.31 25.11
C ALA A 111 -4.94 -5.51 25.96
N GLU A 112 -4.38 -5.64 27.16
CA GLU A 112 -4.81 -6.68 28.10
C GLU A 112 -6.18 -6.34 28.69
N LEU A 113 -6.97 -7.38 28.96
CA LEU A 113 -8.31 -7.27 29.51
C LEU A 113 -8.37 -7.97 30.87
N GLY A 114 -9.02 -7.30 31.83
CA GLY A 114 -9.31 -7.87 33.13
C GLY A 114 -10.55 -8.78 33.11
N ASP A 115 -11.28 -8.79 34.23
CA ASP A 115 -12.55 -9.49 34.34
C ASP A 115 -13.65 -8.78 33.53
N LEU A 116 -14.31 -9.52 32.63
CA LEU A 116 -15.37 -9.05 31.76
C LEU A 116 -16.70 -9.67 32.18
N PRO A 117 -17.57 -8.91 32.89
CA PRO A 117 -18.96 -9.27 33.07
C PRO A 117 -19.69 -9.60 31.76
N ALA A 118 -20.82 -10.28 31.85
CA ALA A 118 -21.67 -10.47 30.69
C ALA A 118 -22.29 -9.13 30.28
N GLY A 119 -22.28 -8.85 28.98
CA GLY A 119 -22.80 -7.61 28.42
C GLY A 119 -22.13 -7.19 27.13
N ASP A 120 -22.49 -6.00 26.68
CA ASP A 120 -21.94 -5.34 25.51
C ASP A 120 -20.69 -4.51 25.86
N TYR A 121 -19.72 -4.50 24.96
CA TYR A 121 -18.45 -3.80 25.10
C TYR A 121 -18.16 -2.94 23.89
N THR A 122 -17.61 -1.76 24.14
CA THR A 122 -17.10 -0.83 23.13
C THR A 122 -15.58 -0.76 23.23
N VAL A 123 -14.90 -0.99 22.12
CA VAL A 123 -13.46 -0.81 21.96
C VAL A 123 -13.22 0.47 21.18
N GLU A 124 -12.63 1.46 21.84
CA GLU A 124 -12.12 2.68 21.23
C GLU A 124 -10.61 2.55 21.07
N TRP A 125 -10.05 2.97 19.94
CA TRP A 125 -8.60 2.99 19.73
C TRP A 125 -8.13 4.27 19.05
N ARG A 126 -6.88 4.63 19.33
CA ARG A 126 -6.18 5.75 18.71
C ARG A 126 -4.69 5.43 18.59
N VAL A 127 -4.14 5.58 17.40
CA VAL A 127 -2.73 5.34 17.10
C VAL A 127 -2.21 6.37 16.09
N THR A 128 -0.89 6.54 16.04
CA THR A 128 -0.24 7.30 14.97
C THR A 128 0.34 6.34 13.94
N SER A 129 -0.05 6.49 12.68
CA SER A 129 0.46 5.68 11.56
C SER A 129 1.93 6.00 11.25
N ALA A 130 2.61 5.16 10.45
CA ALA A 130 4.04 5.29 10.20
C ALA A 130 4.41 6.59 9.45
N ASP A 131 3.49 7.10 8.64
CA ASP A 131 3.51 8.40 7.94
C ASP A 131 3.33 9.61 8.89
N GLY A 132 2.86 9.38 10.12
CA GLY A 132 2.81 10.37 11.19
C GLY A 132 1.43 10.98 11.44
N ASP A 133 0.41 10.57 10.70
CA ASP A 133 -0.96 11.03 10.91
C ASP A 133 -1.67 10.21 12.01
N PRO A 134 -2.39 10.87 12.95
CA PRO A 134 -3.18 10.17 13.96
C PRO A 134 -4.45 9.60 13.33
N ILE A 135 -4.75 8.34 13.67
CA ILE A 135 -5.93 7.61 13.24
C ILE A 135 -6.65 7.03 14.47
N SER A 136 -7.96 6.87 14.36
CA SER A 136 -8.78 6.34 15.45
C SER A 136 -9.99 5.61 14.92
N GLY A 137 -10.54 4.71 15.72
CA GLY A 137 -11.78 4.02 15.41
C GLY A 137 -12.46 3.45 16.64
N GLU A 138 -13.64 2.90 16.41
CA GLU A 138 -14.46 2.28 17.45
C GLU A 138 -15.17 1.05 16.87
N TYR A 139 -15.33 0.01 17.69
CA TYR A 139 -16.23 -1.10 17.37
C TYR A 139 -16.78 -1.77 18.64
N GLY A 140 -17.79 -2.63 18.49
CA GLY A 140 -18.39 -3.34 19.61
C GLY A 140 -18.24 -4.86 19.54
N PHE A 141 -18.26 -5.53 20.69
CA PHE A 141 -18.43 -6.98 20.84
C PHE A 141 -19.24 -7.28 22.10
N SER A 142 -19.70 -8.52 22.28
CA SER A 142 -20.48 -8.89 23.47
C SER A 142 -19.99 -10.19 24.11
N VAL A 143 -20.16 -10.30 25.43
CA VAL A 143 -19.83 -11.48 26.23
C VAL A 143 -21.12 -12.04 26.82
N SER A 144 -21.40 -13.31 26.55
CA SER A 144 -22.60 -13.99 27.06
C SER A 144 -22.46 -14.45 28.52
N GLU A 145 -23.57 -14.62 29.24
CA GLU A 145 -23.56 -15.11 30.63
C GLU A 145 -22.84 -16.47 30.78
N SER A 146 -23.00 -17.37 29.81
CA SER A 146 -22.28 -18.66 29.80
C SER A 146 -20.76 -18.51 29.70
N ALA A 147 -20.26 -17.38 29.19
CA ALA A 147 -18.83 -17.10 29.11
C ALA A 147 -18.22 -16.74 30.47
N VAL A 148 -19.03 -16.23 31.40
CA VAL A 148 -18.62 -15.79 32.74
C VAL A 148 -18.67 -16.96 33.74
N GLU A 149 -19.46 -18.00 33.45
CA GLU A 149 -19.66 -19.16 34.34
C GLU A 149 -18.68 -20.33 34.13
N THR A 150 -17.56 -20.17 33.42
CA THR A 150 -16.71 -21.34 33.09
C THR A 150 -15.47 -21.48 33.98
N PRO A 151 -15.40 -22.49 34.87
CA PRO A 151 -14.15 -22.95 35.45
C PRO A 151 -13.26 -23.62 34.39
N GLU A 152 -11.95 -23.48 34.56
CA GLU A 152 -10.90 -24.05 33.71
C GLU A 152 -11.11 -25.55 33.39
N ASP A 153 -11.42 -25.90 32.14
CA ASP A 153 -11.04 -27.20 31.56
C ASP A 153 -11.13 -27.21 30.02
N GLY A 154 -10.17 -27.89 29.39
CA GLY A 154 -10.34 -28.56 28.11
C GLY A 154 -10.11 -27.75 26.83
N GLY A 155 -8.88 -27.81 26.31
CA GLY A 155 -8.49 -27.29 25.01
C GLY A 155 -9.32 -27.85 23.84
N GLY A 156 -9.73 -26.94 22.95
CA GLY A 156 -10.24 -27.25 21.62
C GLY A 156 -9.38 -26.52 20.59
N ALA A 157 -8.44 -27.25 19.99
CA ALA A 157 -7.68 -26.80 18.84
C ALA A 157 -8.66 -26.45 17.70
N ALA A 158 -8.80 -25.16 17.39
CA ALA A 158 -9.33 -24.74 16.11
C ALA A 158 -8.21 -24.88 15.09
N ALA A 159 -8.35 -25.87 14.20
CA ALA A 159 -7.49 -26.09 13.06
C ALA A 159 -7.45 -24.83 12.15
N PRO A 160 -6.33 -24.57 11.46
CA PRO A 160 -6.26 -23.48 10.50
C PRO A 160 -7.16 -23.80 9.30
N GLU A 161 -8.05 -22.87 8.96
CA GLU A 161 -8.73 -22.88 7.66
C GLU A 161 -7.70 -22.47 6.60
N GLU A 162 -7.14 -23.46 5.90
CA GLU A 162 -6.39 -23.27 4.66
C GLU A 162 -7.33 -22.62 3.63
N GLN A 163 -7.10 -21.34 3.32
CA GLN A 163 -7.70 -20.74 2.14
C GLN A 163 -6.89 -21.16 0.92
N ASP A 164 -7.52 -21.99 0.10
CA ASP A 164 -7.06 -22.46 -1.20
C ASP A 164 -6.50 -21.30 -2.04
N ALA A 165 -5.19 -21.34 -2.25
CA ALA A 165 -4.51 -20.58 -3.27
C ALA A 165 -5.02 -21.05 -4.65
N VAL A 166 -5.86 -20.24 -5.29
CA VAL A 166 -6.23 -20.44 -6.69
C VAL A 166 -5.00 -20.18 -7.55
N GLY A 167 -4.34 -21.28 -7.93
CA GLY A 167 -3.32 -21.30 -8.97
C GLY A 167 -3.93 -20.99 -10.34
N GLY A 168 -3.80 -19.74 -10.76
CA GLY A 168 -3.99 -19.30 -12.15
C GLY A 168 -2.65 -18.98 -12.79
N GLY A 169 -2.00 -19.99 -13.37
CA GLY A 169 -0.76 -19.80 -14.10
C GLY A 169 -0.96 -18.96 -15.38
N THR A 170 -0.15 -17.92 -15.56
CA THR A 170 0.27 -17.47 -16.89
C THR A 170 1.78 -17.27 -16.90
N LEU A 171 2.45 -18.16 -17.64
CA LEU A 171 3.85 -18.04 -18.07
C LEU A 171 3.96 -16.95 -19.14
N GLY A 172 4.97 -16.08 -19.00
CA GLY A 172 5.44 -15.12 -20.01
C GLY A 172 5.41 -13.70 -19.45
N VAL A 173 6.51 -12.99 -19.19
CA VAL A 173 7.78 -12.95 -19.91
C VAL A 173 8.84 -12.38 -18.95
N VAL A 174 9.78 -13.22 -18.50
CA VAL A 174 11.12 -12.75 -18.09
C VAL A 174 12.02 -12.82 -19.31
N LEU A 175 12.00 -11.77 -20.14
CA LEU A 175 13.18 -11.29 -20.90
C LEU A 175 12.86 -9.93 -21.55
N GLY A 176 13.09 -8.82 -20.85
CA GLY A 176 12.88 -7.48 -21.41
C GLY A 176 13.54 -6.33 -20.65
N VAL A 177 14.45 -6.59 -19.71
CA VAL A 177 15.06 -5.56 -18.85
C VAL A 177 16.56 -5.33 -19.17
N LEU A 178 17.12 -5.92 -20.24
CA LEU A 178 18.56 -5.76 -20.50
C LEU A 178 18.92 -5.58 -21.98
N VAL A 179 18.44 -4.49 -22.61
CA VAL A 179 19.16 -3.87 -23.75
C VAL A 179 19.03 -2.32 -23.82
N ILE A 180 17.99 -1.66 -23.30
CA ILE A 180 17.82 -0.20 -23.53
C ILE A 180 18.60 0.69 -22.54
N GLY A 181 19.04 0.16 -21.39
CA GLY A 181 19.85 0.91 -20.42
C GLY A 181 21.33 1.12 -20.81
N GLY A 182 21.84 0.35 -21.79
CA GLY A 182 23.27 0.34 -22.15
C GLY A 182 23.70 1.32 -23.26
N VAL A 183 22.76 1.87 -24.04
CA VAL A 183 23.11 2.74 -25.19
C VAL A 183 23.08 4.24 -24.83
N ALA A 184 22.43 4.63 -23.73
CA ALA A 184 22.32 6.05 -23.35
C ALA A 184 23.56 6.61 -22.63
N VAL A 185 24.38 5.77 -22.00
CA VAL A 185 25.60 6.25 -21.29
C VAL A 185 26.83 6.29 -22.22
N ALA A 186 26.90 5.41 -23.23
CA ALA A 186 28.01 5.41 -24.19
C ALA A 186 27.96 6.58 -25.19
N GLY A 187 26.76 7.04 -25.58
CA GLY A 187 26.59 8.16 -26.49
C GLY A 187 27.01 9.52 -25.89
N PHE A 188 26.90 9.68 -24.57
CA PHE A 188 27.20 10.95 -23.89
C PHE A 188 28.70 11.15 -23.61
N VAL A 189 29.46 10.07 -23.45
CA VAL A 189 30.91 10.16 -23.18
C VAL A 189 31.74 10.36 -24.46
N MET A 190 31.25 9.92 -25.63
CA MET A 190 32.01 10.04 -26.88
C MET A 190 31.90 11.40 -27.58
N LEU A 191 30.92 12.25 -27.21
CA LEU A 191 30.81 13.61 -27.72
C LEU A 191 31.59 14.66 -26.91
N ARG A 192 32.33 14.25 -25.87
CA ARG A 192 33.08 15.18 -25.01
C ARG A 192 34.62 15.10 -25.16
N ARG A 193 35.14 14.33 -26.12
CA ARG A 193 36.59 14.17 -26.38
C ARG A 193 36.99 14.19 -27.87
N GLY A 194 36.33 15.01 -28.68
CA GLY A 194 36.75 15.31 -30.06
C GLY A 194 36.74 16.81 -30.31
#